data_AF-A0A0Q7BY31-F1
#
_entry.id   AF-A0A0Q7BY31-F1
#
_cell.length_a   1.000
_cell.length_b   1.000
_cell.length_c   1.000
_cell.angle_alpha   90.00
_cell.angle_beta   90.00
_cell.angle_gamma   90.00
#
_symmetry.space_group_name_H-M   'P 1'
#
loop_
_entity.id
_entity.type
_entity.pdbx_description
1 polymer ?
#
loop_
_entity_poly.entity_id
_entity_poly.type
_entity_poly.pdbx_seq_one_letter_code
_entity_poly.pdbx_strand_id
1 'polypeptide(L)'
;MSNCDGYWEHGYGVRIETLDNPGWTVRLELTDTNLQGRPFERFEHNRGEHDWLSMWIEDMTFHIVCGPLNLGEGLFSFRAWVQGGAAPA
;
A
#
# COMPACT_ATOMS: atom_id res chain seq x y z
N MET A 1 2.78 -17.93 9.63
CA MET A 1 1.47 -18.17 8.98
C MET A 1 0.41 -17.84 10.02
N SER A 2 0.01 -16.57 10.14
CA SER A 2 -0.97 -16.14 11.17
C SER A 2 -2.08 -15.23 10.62
N ASN A 3 -1.98 -14.80 9.35
CA ASN A 3 -2.87 -13.76 8.80
C ASN A 3 -3.78 -14.32 7.70
N CYS A 4 -3.90 -15.65 7.63
CA CYS A 4 -4.73 -16.38 6.66
C CYS A 4 -5.54 -17.45 7.41
N ASP A 5 -6.20 -17.05 8.49
CA ASP A 5 -7.00 -17.94 9.37
C ASP A 5 -8.52 -17.73 9.21
N GLY A 6 -8.93 -16.90 8.24
CA GLY A 6 -10.33 -16.58 7.96
C GLY A 6 -10.96 -15.53 8.88
N TYR A 7 -10.33 -15.15 10.00
CA TYR A 7 -10.79 -14.03 10.83
C TYR A 7 -10.20 -12.69 10.41
N TRP A 8 -8.96 -12.69 9.89
CA TRP A 8 -8.36 -11.50 9.29
C TRP A 8 -9.24 -10.99 8.14
N GLU A 9 -9.55 -11.83 7.15
CA GLU A 9 -10.16 -11.42 5.87
C GLU A 9 -11.55 -10.75 5.96
N HIS A 10 -12.26 -10.92 7.07
CA HIS A 10 -13.59 -10.36 7.28
C HIS A 10 -13.59 -8.95 7.92
N GLY A 11 -12.44 -8.45 8.39
CA GLY A 11 -12.32 -7.13 9.02
C GLY A 11 -10.97 -6.41 8.85
N TYR A 12 -9.92 -7.15 8.49
CA TYR A 12 -8.53 -6.73 8.36
C TYR A 12 -7.99 -7.28 7.02
N GLY A 13 -7.28 -6.50 6.20
CA GLY A 13 -7.04 -7.00 4.85
C GLY A 13 -6.27 -6.15 3.85
N VAL A 14 -6.19 -6.69 2.62
CA VAL A 14 -5.84 -5.95 1.41
C VAL A 14 -7.14 -5.54 0.71
N ARG A 15 -7.40 -4.24 0.60
CA ARG A 15 -8.55 -3.72 -0.16
C ARG A 15 -8.05 -2.98 -1.38
N ILE A 16 -8.41 -3.45 -2.58
CA ILE A 16 -8.09 -2.80 -3.86
C ILE A 16 -9.40 -2.25 -4.46
N GLU A 17 -9.43 -0.95 -4.73
CA GLU A 17 -10.59 -0.25 -5.26
C GLU A 17 -10.20 0.62 -6.46
N THR A 18 -11.14 0.84 -7.38
CA THR A 18 -10.98 1.83 -8.45
C THR A 18 -11.32 3.21 -7.93
N LEU A 19 -10.63 4.23 -8.45
CA LEU A 19 -10.99 5.64 -8.24
C LEU A 19 -11.96 6.14 -9.32
N ASP A 20 -12.66 7.25 -9.06
CA ASP A 20 -13.53 7.93 -10.04
C ASP A 20 -12.73 8.61 -11.17
N ASN A 21 -11.44 8.86 -10.94
CA ASN A 21 -10.43 9.09 -11.98
C ASN A 21 -9.67 7.78 -12.22
N PRO A 22 -9.20 7.45 -13.43
CA PRO A 22 -8.53 6.17 -13.67
C PRO A 22 -7.40 5.96 -12.65
N GLY A 23 -7.44 4.85 -11.92
CA GLY A 23 -6.48 4.63 -10.85
C GLY A 23 -6.93 3.57 -9.85
N TRP A 24 -6.03 3.33 -8.89
CA TRP A 24 -6.19 2.31 -7.86
C TRP A 24 -5.98 2.93 -6.49
N THR A 25 -6.80 2.51 -5.54
CA THR A 25 -6.54 2.65 -4.12
C THR A 25 -6.30 1.28 -3.53
N VAL A 26 -5.19 1.11 -2.82
CA VAL A 26 -4.89 -0.06 -2.01
C VAL A 26 -4.78 0.36 -0.56
N ARG A 27 -5.49 -0.33 0.33
CA ARG A 27 -5.34 -0.20 1.78
C ARG A 27 -4.89 -1.53 2.36
N LEU A 28 -3.86 -1.51 3.19
CA LEU A 28 -3.21 -2.66 3.80
C LEU A 28 -3.12 -2.41 5.30
N GLU A 29 -3.93 -3.09 6.10
CA GLU A 29 -3.91 -2.90 7.55
C GLU A 29 -2.69 -3.59 8.19
N LEU A 30 -1.96 -2.85 9.02
CA LEU A 30 -0.73 -3.31 9.66
C LEU A 30 -0.95 -3.75 11.10
N THR A 31 -2.12 -3.48 11.69
CA THR A 31 -2.52 -3.90 13.04
C THR A 31 -2.34 -5.41 13.22
N ASP A 32 -1.78 -5.83 14.35
CA ASP A 32 -1.50 -7.22 14.69
C ASP A 32 -0.58 -7.96 13.69
N THR A 33 0.20 -7.20 12.91
CA THR A 33 1.28 -7.74 12.06
C THR A 33 2.66 -7.37 12.61
N ASN A 34 3.70 -8.07 12.15
CA ASN A 34 5.10 -7.72 12.43
C ASN A 34 5.55 -6.39 11.80
N LEU A 35 4.69 -5.72 11.03
CA LEU A 35 4.92 -4.42 10.41
C LEU A 35 4.31 -3.28 11.23
N GLN A 36 3.55 -3.58 12.29
CA GLN A 36 2.96 -2.58 13.16
C GLN A 36 4.04 -1.66 13.76
N GLY A 37 3.83 -0.34 13.66
CA GLY A 37 4.75 0.67 14.17
C GLY A 37 6.06 0.81 13.38
N ARG A 38 6.24 0.04 12.31
CA ARG A 38 7.40 0.19 11.42
C ARG A 38 7.28 1.52 10.65
N PRO A 39 8.31 2.38 10.68
CA PRO A 39 8.23 3.65 9.98
C PRO A 39 8.26 3.45 8.46
N PHE A 40 7.54 4.33 7.77
CA PHE A 40 7.59 4.51 6.33
C PHE A 40 7.60 6.01 6.05
N GLU A 41 8.56 6.46 5.28
CA GLU A 41 8.59 7.85 4.83
C GLU A 41 7.54 8.03 3.73
N ARG A 42 6.69 9.05 3.86
CA ARG A 42 5.67 9.34 2.85
C ARG A 42 6.34 9.56 1.49
N PHE A 43 5.86 8.82 0.50
CA PHE A 43 6.34 8.89 -0.87
C PHE A 43 5.26 9.47 -1.76
N GLU A 44 5.64 10.38 -2.65
CA GLU A 44 4.75 10.97 -3.63
C GLU A 44 5.51 11.27 -4.91
N HIS A 45 4.97 10.81 -6.03
CA HIS A 45 5.58 10.97 -7.34
C HIS A 45 4.51 11.13 -8.41
N ASN A 46 4.63 12.19 -9.22
CA ASN A 46 3.69 12.48 -10.30
C ASN A 46 4.46 12.73 -11.60
N ARG A 47 4.29 11.83 -12.57
CA ARG A 47 4.91 11.84 -13.91
C ARG A 47 3.91 12.17 -15.02
N GLY A 48 2.62 12.37 -14.69
CA GLY A 48 1.59 12.75 -15.63
C GLY A 48 0.19 12.28 -15.23
N GLU A 49 -0.77 12.48 -16.14
CA GLU A 49 -2.20 12.23 -15.92
C GLU A 49 -2.52 10.79 -15.45
N HIS A 50 -1.83 9.80 -16.02
CA HIS A 50 -2.03 8.38 -15.71
C HIS A 50 -0.82 7.72 -15.04
N ASP A 51 0.22 8.50 -14.75
CA ASP A 51 1.47 8.00 -14.18
C ASP A 51 1.79 8.76 -12.89
N TRP A 52 1.27 8.26 -11.78
CA TRP A 52 1.43 8.89 -10.47
C TRP A 52 1.26 7.85 -9.37
N LEU A 53 1.92 8.07 -8.23
CA LEU A 53 1.96 7.15 -7.11
C LEU A 53 2.17 7.94 -5.81
N SER A 54 1.28 7.74 -4.84
CA SER A 54 1.42 8.21 -3.46
C SER A 54 1.32 7.03 -2.52
N MET A 55 2.22 6.97 -1.53
CA MET A 55 2.23 5.95 -0.48
C MET A 55 2.48 6.58 0.88
N TRP A 56 1.74 6.14 1.90
CA TRP A 56 1.92 6.61 3.27
C TRP A 56 1.38 5.60 4.28
N ILE A 57 1.73 5.78 5.55
CA ILE A 57 1.07 5.11 6.67
C ILE A 57 0.24 6.14 7.45
N GLU A 58 -1.03 5.84 7.68
CA GLU A 58 -1.95 6.61 8.51
C GLU A 58 -2.83 5.62 9.28
N ASP A 59 -3.07 5.87 10.57
CA ASP A 59 -3.89 5.00 11.42
C ASP A 59 -3.55 3.50 11.31
N MET A 60 -2.25 3.17 11.36
CA MET A 60 -1.71 1.81 11.22
C MET A 60 -2.10 1.09 9.91
N THR A 61 -2.51 1.85 8.89
CA THR A 61 -2.84 1.34 7.55
C THR A 61 -1.81 1.88 6.56
N PHE A 62 -1.28 1.01 5.71
CA PHE A 62 -0.46 1.41 4.58
C PHE A 62 -1.36 1.68 3.38
N HIS A 63 -1.26 2.90 2.86
CA HIS A 63 -2.03 3.39 1.72
C HIS A 63 -1.17 3.41 0.47
N ILE A 64 -1.74 2.97 -0.64
CA ILE A 64 -1.21 3.17 -2.00
C ILE A 64 -2.34 3.80 -2.80
N VAL A 65 -2.08 4.96 -3.40
CA VAL A 65 -3.02 5.58 -4.34
C VAL A 65 -2.23 5.92 -5.58
N CYS A 66 -2.69 5.44 -6.74
CA CYS A 66 -1.87 5.51 -7.94
C CYS A 66 -2.69 5.57 -9.23
N GLY A 67 -2.03 6.02 -10.30
CA GLY A 67 -2.57 5.99 -11.66
C GLY A 67 -2.89 4.56 -12.13
N PRO A 68 -3.63 4.40 -13.24
CA PRO A 68 -4.14 3.12 -13.68
C PRO A 68 -3.04 2.11 -14.03
N LEU A 69 -1.82 2.58 -14.33
CA LEU A 69 -0.67 1.75 -14.73
C LEU A 69 0.35 1.52 -13.61
N ASN A 70 0.15 2.12 -12.43
CA ASN A 70 1.16 2.14 -11.35
C ASN A 70 0.90 1.13 -10.23
N LEU A 71 -0.16 0.31 -10.29
CA LEU A 71 -0.48 -0.65 -9.24
C LEU A 71 0.69 -1.61 -8.96
N GLY A 72 1.35 -2.10 -10.02
CA GLY A 72 2.52 -2.97 -9.90
C GLY A 72 3.71 -2.29 -9.21
N GLU A 73 3.96 -1.01 -9.51
CA GLU A 73 5.01 -0.21 -8.90
C GLU A 73 4.73 0.01 -7.40
N GLY A 74 3.49 0.35 -7.04
CA GLY A 74 3.07 0.51 -5.65
C GLY A 74 3.21 -0.80 -4.84
N LEU A 75 2.74 -1.93 -5.39
CA LEU A 75 2.86 -3.23 -4.71
C LEU A 75 4.31 -3.71 -4.60
N PHE A 76 5.13 -3.46 -5.62
CA PHE A 76 6.56 -3.75 -5.56
C PHE A 76 7.25 -2.95 -4.45
N SER A 77 6.91 -1.67 -4.33
CA SER A 77 7.44 -0.77 -3.31
C SER A 77 7.04 -1.19 -1.90
N PHE A 78 5.77 -1.57 -1.71
CA PHE A 78 5.31 -2.15 -0.45
C PHE A 78 6.10 -3.42 -0.11
N ARG A 79 6.27 -4.34 -1.07
CA ARG A 79 7.05 -5.57 -0.86
C ARG A 79 8.51 -5.26 -0.49
N ALA A 80 9.15 -4.31 -1.17
CA ALA A 80 10.52 -3.91 -0.88
C ALA A 80 10.65 -3.37 0.55
N TRP A 81 9.72 -2.52 0.96
CA TRP A 81 9.64 -2.04 2.34
C TRP A 81 9.47 -3.21 3.33
N VAL A 82 8.51 -4.11 3.12
CA VAL A 82 8.31 -5.30 3.98
C VAL A 82 9.62 -6.09 4.16
N GLN A 83 10.42 -6.24 3.11
CA GLN A 83 11.67 -7.01 3.12
C GLN A 83 12.88 -6.30 3.76
N GLY A 84 12.76 -5.03 4.16
CA GLY A 84 13.90 -4.27 4.72
C GLY A 84 14.62 -3.39 3.71
N GLY A 85 14.18 -3.37 2.45
CA GLY A 85 14.68 -2.44 1.45
C GLY A 85 14.20 -1.01 1.71
N ALA A 86 14.96 -0.03 1.23
CA ALA A 86 14.43 1.32 1.10
C ALA A 86 13.24 1.31 0.13
N ALA A 87 12.18 2.05 0.47
CA ALA A 87 11.12 2.39 -0.48
C ALA A 87 11.76 3.09 -1.71
N PRO A 88 11.12 3.07 -2.90
CA PRO A 88 11.68 3.76 -4.06
C PRO A 88 11.95 5.23 -3.77
N ALA A 89 13.01 5.75 -4.40
CA ALA A 89 13.36 7.17 -4.44
C ALA A 89 12.53 7.91 -5.51
#